data_AF-A0A426YT01-F1
#
_entry.id   AF-A0A426YT01-F1
#
_cell.length_a   1.000
_cell.length_b   1.000
_cell.length_c   1.000
_cell.angle_alpha   90.00
_cell.angle_beta   90.00
_cell.angle_gamma   90.00
#
_symmetry.space_group_name_H-M   'P 1'
#
loop_
_entity.id
_entity.type
_entity.pdbx_description
1 polymer ?
#
loop_
_entity_poly.entity_id
_entity_poly.type
_entity_poly.pdbx_seq_one_letter_code
_entity_poly.pdbx_strand_id
1 'polypeptide(L)'
;MTTSLSSDVPVGYFSWAEYDIMAPMQPKNETALAAAFISNCGAHNFRLQALEMLEKLGIKIDSYGVCHQNRDGKVDKVETLKRYKFSFAFENSNEEDYVTEKFFQSLVAELDDVESVAKTMKFLATNPDAYNKSVSWKYDGPSDAFKALVDMAAVHSSCRLCIFLATKIREKEEMSSQFQKRPCKCTTGSGTVSGRLTLRALESAVLSKFESFNHTPVWKNERPESLRGDNLKIYRIYPVGLTQRRALYSFRFDSDADLGKHVESNPCAKFEVIFV
;
A
#
# COMPACT_ATOMS: atom_id res chain seq x y z
N MET A 1 16.11 7.88 4.23
CA MET A 1 14.65 7.64 4.24
C MET A 1 14.05 8.49 3.13
N THR A 2 13.37 7.89 2.16
CA THR A 2 12.71 8.60 1.04
C THR A 2 11.35 7.94 0.76
N THR A 3 10.52 8.50 -0.10
CA THR A 3 9.23 7.92 -0.49
C THR A 3 9.38 6.72 -1.43
N SER A 4 10.53 6.59 -2.09
CA SER A 4 10.80 5.48 -3.00
C SER A 4 10.73 4.14 -2.27
N LEU A 5 9.89 3.23 -2.78
CA LEU A 5 9.78 1.84 -2.34
C LEU A 5 11.05 1.02 -2.66
N SER A 6 11.97 1.59 -3.45
CA SER A 6 13.30 1.04 -3.71
C SER A 6 14.33 1.47 -2.66
N SER A 7 13.97 2.34 -1.71
CA SER A 7 14.85 2.70 -0.59
C SER A 7 14.97 1.56 0.41
N ASP A 8 16.07 1.51 1.16
CA ASP A 8 16.22 0.62 2.32
C ASP A 8 15.12 0.82 3.37
N VAL A 9 14.73 2.08 3.57
CA VAL A 9 13.65 2.47 4.50
C VAL A 9 12.74 3.49 3.81
N PRO A 10 11.65 3.02 3.17
CA PRO A 10 10.68 3.89 2.53
C PRO A 10 9.81 4.62 3.56
N VAL A 11 9.41 5.85 3.26
CA VAL A 11 8.52 6.67 4.08
C VAL A 11 7.20 6.82 3.33
N GLY A 12 6.17 6.14 3.83
CA GLY A 12 4.80 6.37 3.36
C GLY A 12 4.21 7.64 3.98
N TYR A 13 3.23 8.22 3.30
CA TYR A 13 2.46 9.38 3.75
C TYR A 13 1.10 9.00 4.37
N PHE A 14 0.91 7.72 4.70
CA PHE A 14 -0.38 7.21 5.12
C PHE A 14 -0.25 5.93 5.92
N SER A 15 -1.09 5.79 6.94
CA SER A 15 -1.33 4.55 7.68
C SER A 15 -2.84 4.36 7.90
N TRP A 16 -3.26 3.15 8.27
CA TRP A 16 -4.67 2.85 8.61
C TRP A 16 -5.25 3.74 9.70
N ALA A 17 -4.41 4.31 10.58
CA ALA A 17 -4.85 5.14 11.69
C ALA A 17 -5.30 6.55 11.28
N GLU A 18 -4.93 7.02 10.08
CA GLU A 18 -5.13 8.43 9.70
C GLU A 18 -6.45 8.71 8.99
N TYR A 19 -7.00 7.74 8.25
CA TYR A 19 -8.26 7.92 7.51
C TYR A 19 -9.09 6.65 7.49
N ASP A 20 -10.39 6.79 7.75
CA ASP A 20 -11.36 5.70 7.62
C ASP A 20 -11.77 5.51 6.14
N ILE A 21 -10.84 4.97 5.35
CA ILE A 21 -11.04 4.74 3.91
C ILE A 21 -12.10 3.67 3.60
N MET A 22 -12.41 2.84 4.60
CA MET A 22 -13.43 1.79 4.53
C MET A 22 -14.79 2.27 5.04
N ALA A 23 -14.89 3.52 5.52
CA ALA A 23 -16.16 4.13 5.89
C ALA A 23 -17.18 3.99 4.75
N PRO A 24 -18.46 3.70 5.07
CA PRO A 24 -19.53 3.68 4.08
C PRO A 24 -19.57 4.97 3.27
N MET A 25 -19.84 4.83 1.97
CA MET A 25 -19.94 5.98 1.09
C MET A 25 -21.12 6.87 1.47
N GLN A 26 -20.84 8.16 1.62
CA GLN A 26 -21.87 9.17 1.81
C GLN A 26 -22.54 9.53 0.47
N PRO A 27 -23.82 9.93 0.48
CA PRO A 27 -24.49 10.47 -0.70
C PRO A 27 -23.73 11.63 -1.33
N LYS A 28 -23.61 11.61 -2.67
CA LYS A 28 -22.93 12.63 -3.44
C LYS A 28 -23.95 13.68 -3.88
N ASN A 29 -23.93 14.84 -3.23
CA ASN A 29 -24.99 15.85 -3.33
C ASN A 29 -24.57 17.12 -4.08
N GLU A 30 -23.29 17.24 -4.44
CA GLU A 30 -22.79 18.43 -5.13
C GLU A 30 -23.18 18.44 -6.61
N THR A 31 -23.48 19.64 -7.12
CA THR A 31 -23.86 19.83 -8.54
C THR A 31 -22.67 19.77 -9.47
N ALA A 32 -21.50 20.23 -9.00
CA ALA A 32 -20.26 20.10 -9.73
C ALA A 32 -19.77 18.65 -9.64
N LEU A 33 -19.17 18.19 -10.74
CA LEU A 33 -18.84 16.78 -10.87
C LEU A 33 -17.62 16.40 -10.05
N ALA A 34 -16.69 17.35 -9.91
CA ALA A 34 -15.43 17.15 -9.21
C ALA A 34 -15.06 18.33 -8.32
N ALA A 35 -14.21 18.07 -7.33
CA ALA A 35 -13.57 19.09 -6.51
C ALA A 35 -12.03 19.04 -6.58
N ALA A 36 -11.41 20.21 -6.48
CA ALA A 36 -9.97 20.38 -6.45
C ALA A 36 -9.52 21.23 -5.24
N PHE A 37 -8.42 20.82 -4.60
CA PHE A 37 -7.80 21.53 -3.48
C PHE A 37 -6.31 21.74 -3.78
N ILE A 38 -6.02 22.64 -4.72
CA ILE A 38 -4.64 22.93 -5.15
C ILE A 38 -4.27 24.33 -4.71
N SER A 39 -3.26 24.43 -3.83
CA SER A 39 -2.80 25.71 -3.30
C SER A 39 -1.35 26.08 -3.68
N ASN A 40 -0.61 25.16 -4.28
CA ASN A 40 0.67 25.48 -4.87
C ASN A 40 0.46 25.67 -6.38
N CYS A 41 0.51 26.91 -6.90
CA CYS A 41 0.28 27.12 -8.34
C CYS A 41 1.56 27.02 -9.18
N GLY A 42 2.72 26.96 -8.52
CA GLY A 42 4.04 26.95 -9.16
C GLY A 42 4.61 25.55 -9.41
N ALA A 43 3.82 24.48 -9.28
CA ALA A 43 4.32 23.14 -9.60
C ALA A 43 4.56 23.01 -11.11
N HIS A 44 5.71 22.45 -11.46
CA HIS A 44 6.10 22.20 -12.84
C HIS A 44 5.57 20.86 -13.35
N ASN A 45 4.25 20.69 -13.30
CA ASN A 45 3.57 19.50 -13.81
C ASN A 45 2.21 19.85 -14.44
N PHE A 46 1.54 18.82 -14.97
CA PHE A 46 0.35 18.97 -15.82
C PHE A 46 -0.96 19.25 -15.04
N ARG A 47 -0.90 19.44 -13.72
CA ARG A 47 -2.10 19.42 -12.88
C ARG A 47 -3.09 20.56 -13.14
N LEU A 48 -2.59 21.77 -13.40
CA LEU A 48 -3.46 22.93 -13.64
C LEU A 48 -3.99 22.88 -15.08
N GLN A 49 -3.14 22.50 -16.04
CA GLN A 49 -3.55 22.31 -17.43
C GLN A 49 -4.62 21.21 -17.54
N ALA A 50 -4.51 20.12 -16.75
CA ALA A 50 -5.53 19.09 -16.69
C ALA A 50 -6.89 19.64 -16.25
N LEU A 51 -6.93 20.48 -15.20
CA LEU A 51 -8.17 21.12 -14.74
C LEU A 51 -8.78 21.99 -15.84
N GLU A 52 -7.99 22.87 -16.46
CA GLU A 52 -8.45 23.74 -17.56
C GLU A 52 -9.00 22.93 -18.75
N MET A 53 -8.34 21.83 -19.10
CA MET A 53 -8.76 20.97 -20.21
C MET A 53 -10.05 20.23 -19.89
N LEU A 54 -10.23 19.75 -18.66
CA LEU A 54 -11.47 19.13 -18.21
C LEU A 54 -12.63 20.13 -18.19
N GLU A 55 -12.40 21.36 -17.72
CA GLU A 55 -13.38 22.45 -17.77
C GLU A 55 -13.80 22.77 -19.21
N LYS A 56 -12.84 22.87 -20.14
CA LYS A 56 -13.11 23.05 -21.58
C LYS A 56 -13.94 21.90 -22.18
N LEU A 57 -13.77 20.69 -21.67
CA LEU A 57 -14.57 19.52 -22.06
C LEU A 57 -15.94 19.48 -21.36
N GLY A 58 -16.32 20.51 -20.59
CA GLY A 58 -17.62 20.64 -19.94
C GLY A 58 -17.73 19.88 -18.60
N ILE A 59 -16.60 19.54 -17.97
CA ILE A 59 -16.58 19.02 -16.60
C ILE A 59 -16.62 20.21 -15.64
N LYS A 60 -17.68 20.33 -14.85
CA LYS A 60 -17.77 21.37 -13.81
C LYS A 60 -16.91 20.98 -12.61
N ILE A 61 -15.91 21.80 -12.29
CA ILE A 61 -14.97 21.59 -11.19
C ILE A 61 -15.12 22.73 -10.18
N ASP A 62 -15.34 22.38 -8.92
CA ASP A 62 -15.25 23.32 -7.80
C ASP A 62 -13.83 23.32 -7.23
N SER A 63 -13.11 24.44 -7.31
CA SER A 63 -11.76 24.62 -6.77
C SER A 63 -11.79 25.46 -5.50
N TYR A 64 -11.36 24.84 -4.41
CA TYR A 64 -11.30 25.41 -3.06
C TYR A 64 -9.88 25.87 -2.67
N GLY A 65 -8.86 25.48 -3.44
CA GLY A 65 -7.49 25.94 -3.23
C GLY A 65 -7.25 27.34 -3.82
N VAL A 66 -6.04 27.89 -3.63
CA VAL A 66 -5.71 29.22 -4.17
C VAL A 66 -5.50 29.23 -5.70
N CYS A 67 -5.38 28.05 -6.34
CA CYS A 67 -5.34 27.94 -7.80
C CYS A 67 -6.76 27.73 -8.35
N HIS A 68 -7.10 28.39 -9.47
CA HIS A 68 -8.46 28.54 -10.03
C HIS A 68 -9.48 29.26 -9.11
N GLN A 69 -9.50 28.92 -7.81
CA GLN A 69 -10.23 29.58 -6.71
C GLN A 69 -11.64 30.08 -7.08
N ASN A 70 -12.54 29.15 -7.45
CA ASN A 70 -13.93 29.47 -7.77
C ASN A 70 -14.91 29.18 -6.62
N ARG A 71 -14.42 28.65 -5.49
CA ARG A 71 -15.13 28.46 -4.22
C ARG A 71 -14.31 28.99 -3.03
N ASP A 72 -14.98 29.27 -1.92
CA ASP A 72 -14.30 29.65 -0.66
C ASP A 72 -13.61 28.44 -0.03
N GLY A 73 -12.30 28.52 0.15
CA GLY A 73 -11.47 27.46 0.73
C GLY A 73 -11.61 27.28 2.25
N LYS A 74 -12.40 28.10 2.96
CA LYS A 74 -12.66 27.97 4.40
C LYS A 74 -13.63 26.82 4.71
N VAL A 75 -13.26 25.60 4.32
CA VAL A 75 -14.05 24.39 4.50
C VAL A 75 -13.18 23.27 5.07
N ASP A 76 -13.81 22.29 5.72
CA ASP A 76 -13.14 21.03 5.98
C ASP A 76 -12.94 20.28 4.65
N LYS A 77 -11.69 19.98 4.31
CA LYS A 77 -11.31 19.36 3.04
C LYS A 77 -11.93 17.97 2.89
N VAL A 78 -11.78 17.12 3.90
CA VAL A 78 -12.19 15.71 3.82
C VAL A 78 -13.71 15.61 3.77
N GLU A 79 -14.42 16.35 4.63
CA GLU A 79 -15.88 16.41 4.64
C GLU A 79 -16.45 17.02 3.35
N THR A 80 -15.72 17.94 2.73
CA THR A 80 -16.10 18.50 1.43
C THR A 80 -15.95 17.48 0.31
N LEU A 81 -14.80 16.82 0.22
CA LEU A 81 -14.55 15.79 -0.80
C LEU A 81 -15.55 14.63 -0.73
N LYS A 82 -16.05 14.28 0.47
CA LYS A 82 -17.09 13.25 0.66
C LYS A 82 -18.38 13.54 -0.11
N ARG A 83 -18.70 14.80 -0.46
CA ARG A 83 -19.93 15.17 -1.18
C ARG A 83 -19.82 15.16 -2.70
N TYR A 84 -18.61 15.07 -3.26
CA TYR A 84 -18.38 15.04 -4.72
C TYR A 84 -18.25 13.61 -5.25
N LYS A 85 -18.64 13.42 -6.52
CA LYS A 85 -18.42 12.14 -7.23
C LYS A 85 -16.94 11.91 -7.53
N PHE A 86 -16.20 12.97 -7.86
CA PHE A 86 -14.78 12.91 -8.19
C PHE A 86 -13.98 13.96 -7.42
N SER A 87 -12.68 13.70 -7.27
CA SER A 87 -11.73 14.57 -6.59
C SER A 87 -10.37 14.43 -7.26
N PHE A 88 -9.66 15.53 -7.46
CA PHE A 88 -8.34 15.48 -8.08
C PHE A 88 -7.23 15.35 -7.04
N ALA A 89 -6.46 14.27 -7.12
CA ALA A 89 -5.39 13.92 -6.20
C ALA A 89 -3.98 14.31 -6.72
N PHE A 90 -3.86 15.36 -7.54
CA PHE A 90 -2.59 15.71 -8.19
C PHE A 90 -1.49 16.08 -7.20
N GLU A 91 -0.31 15.50 -7.40
CA GLU A 91 0.87 15.82 -6.61
C GLU A 91 1.56 17.11 -7.06
N ASN A 92 2.48 17.58 -6.22
CA ASN A 92 3.29 18.78 -6.51
C ASN A 92 4.45 18.49 -7.47
N SER A 93 4.82 17.22 -7.66
CA SER A 93 5.92 16.77 -8.50
C SER A 93 5.57 15.41 -9.11
N ASN A 94 6.19 15.10 -10.25
CA ASN A 94 6.04 13.80 -10.91
C ASN A 94 7.23 12.93 -10.53
N GLU A 95 7.09 12.16 -9.47
CA GLU A 95 8.16 11.32 -8.91
C GLU A 95 7.63 9.92 -8.64
N GLU A 96 8.45 8.91 -8.91
CA GLU A 96 8.08 7.52 -8.63
C GLU A 96 7.84 7.33 -7.12
N ASP A 97 6.75 6.63 -6.78
CA ASP A 97 6.28 6.38 -5.41
C ASP A 97 5.91 7.62 -4.58
N TYR A 98 5.90 8.81 -5.18
CA TYR A 98 5.47 10.02 -4.49
C TYR A 98 3.95 10.09 -4.44
N VAL A 99 3.34 9.25 -3.60
CA VAL A 99 1.90 9.23 -3.33
C VAL A 99 1.68 9.73 -1.91
N THR A 100 0.96 10.84 -1.78
CA THR A 100 0.78 11.54 -0.50
C THR A 100 -0.65 11.45 0.03
N GLU A 101 -0.97 12.22 1.08
CA GLU A 101 -2.30 12.35 1.65
C GLU A 101 -3.37 12.68 0.60
N LYS A 102 -2.99 13.32 -0.51
CA LYS A 102 -3.92 13.73 -1.58
C LYS A 102 -4.65 12.54 -2.17
N PHE A 103 -3.95 11.43 -2.42
CA PHE A 103 -4.55 10.20 -2.95
C PHE A 103 -5.50 9.56 -1.93
N PHE A 104 -5.06 9.43 -0.68
CA PHE A 104 -5.86 8.79 0.37
C PHE A 104 -7.09 9.62 0.79
N GLN A 105 -7.02 10.94 0.66
CA GLN A 105 -8.17 11.85 0.79
C GLN A 105 -9.12 11.78 -0.42
N SER A 106 -8.64 11.30 -1.58
CA SER A 106 -9.29 11.40 -2.89
C SER A 106 -9.36 10.03 -3.57
N LEU A 107 -10.16 9.13 -3.03
CA LEU A 107 -10.22 7.75 -3.51
C LEU A 107 -11.12 7.56 -4.74
N VAL A 108 -10.79 8.12 -5.92
CA VAL A 108 -11.34 7.66 -7.22
C VAL A 108 -10.43 8.05 -8.41
N ALA A 109 -10.14 7.03 -9.23
CA ALA A 109 -9.69 6.99 -10.63
C ALA A 109 -8.27 7.45 -11.01
N GLU A 110 -7.63 6.59 -11.82
CA GLU A 110 -6.37 6.81 -12.54
C GLU A 110 -6.62 7.58 -13.84
N LEU A 111 -5.64 8.35 -14.31
CA LEU A 111 -5.75 9.23 -15.47
C LEU A 111 -4.76 8.79 -16.57
N ASP A 112 -5.26 8.28 -17.70
CA ASP A 112 -4.43 7.97 -18.87
C ASP A 112 -4.32 9.18 -19.83
N ASP A 113 -5.46 9.72 -20.27
CA ASP A 113 -5.53 10.95 -21.07
C ASP A 113 -6.78 11.77 -20.68
N VAL A 114 -6.70 13.10 -20.82
CA VAL A 114 -7.74 14.01 -20.30
C VAL A 114 -9.11 13.80 -20.98
N GLU A 115 -9.13 13.43 -22.25
CA GLU A 115 -10.39 13.25 -22.98
C GLU A 115 -11.08 11.95 -22.58
N SER A 116 -10.33 10.85 -22.48
CA SER A 116 -10.76 9.56 -21.95
C SER A 116 -11.23 9.69 -20.50
N VAL A 117 -10.51 10.46 -19.68
CA VAL A 117 -10.92 10.79 -18.32
C VAL A 117 -12.25 11.53 -18.32
N ALA A 118 -12.39 12.60 -19.12
CA ALA A 118 -13.64 13.36 -19.19
C ALA A 118 -14.81 12.47 -19.64
N LYS A 119 -14.60 11.59 -20.63
CA LYS A 119 -15.59 10.61 -21.10
C LYS A 119 -15.97 9.65 -19.97
N THR A 120 -15.00 9.12 -19.25
CA THR A 120 -15.20 8.20 -18.12
C THR A 120 -15.95 8.89 -16.98
N MET A 121 -15.54 10.11 -16.60
CA MET A 121 -16.22 10.90 -15.58
C MET A 121 -17.67 11.14 -15.93
N LYS A 122 -17.96 11.54 -17.18
CA LYS A 122 -19.34 11.73 -17.67
C LYS A 122 -20.14 10.43 -17.66
N PHE A 123 -19.56 9.32 -18.13
CA PHE A 123 -20.20 8.01 -18.16
C PHE A 123 -20.57 7.54 -16.74
N LEU A 124 -19.62 7.57 -15.81
CA LEU A 124 -19.86 7.22 -14.41
C LEU A 124 -20.81 8.19 -13.71
N ALA A 125 -20.81 9.48 -14.09
CA ALA A 125 -21.72 10.47 -13.54
C ALA A 125 -23.19 10.13 -13.83
N THR A 126 -23.47 9.61 -15.04
CA THR A 126 -24.83 9.32 -15.53
C THR A 126 -25.22 7.84 -15.40
N ASN A 127 -24.30 6.97 -15.01
CA ASN A 127 -24.52 5.53 -14.87
C ASN A 127 -24.23 5.06 -13.42
N PRO A 128 -25.25 5.06 -12.54
CA PRO A 128 -25.10 4.70 -11.13
C PRO A 128 -24.52 3.30 -10.91
N ASP A 129 -24.90 2.32 -11.73
CA ASP A 129 -24.42 0.95 -11.60
C ASP A 129 -22.93 0.85 -11.91
N ALA A 130 -22.48 1.52 -12.98
CA ALA A 130 -21.06 1.58 -13.31
C ALA A 130 -20.25 2.32 -12.24
N TYR A 131 -20.79 3.41 -11.69
CA TYR A 131 -20.17 4.14 -10.58
C TYR A 131 -20.07 3.30 -9.31
N ASN A 132 -21.16 2.63 -8.91
CA ASN A 132 -21.16 1.75 -7.74
C ASN A 132 -20.20 0.57 -7.93
N LYS A 133 -20.08 0.04 -9.14
CA LYS A 133 -19.11 -0.99 -9.49
C LYS A 133 -17.67 -0.50 -9.41
N SER A 134 -17.37 0.73 -9.83
CA SER A 134 -15.99 1.27 -9.78
C SER A 134 -15.49 1.49 -8.35
N VAL A 135 -16.41 1.61 -7.38
CA VAL A 135 -16.12 1.77 -5.95
C VAL A 135 -16.48 0.54 -5.12
N SER A 136 -16.73 -0.62 -5.74
CA SER A 136 -17.15 -1.84 -5.03
C SER A 136 -16.11 -2.33 -4.04
N TRP A 137 -14.83 -2.03 -4.28
CA TRP A 137 -13.71 -2.33 -3.39
C TRP A 137 -13.88 -1.76 -1.98
N LYS A 138 -14.69 -0.70 -1.80
CA LYS A 138 -15.02 -0.18 -0.47
C LYS A 138 -15.87 -1.14 0.36
N TYR A 139 -16.61 -2.03 -0.29
CA TYR A 139 -17.42 -3.07 0.33
C TYR A 139 -16.70 -4.42 0.30
N ASP A 140 -16.07 -4.76 -0.83
CA ASP A 140 -15.37 -6.03 -1.01
C ASP A 140 -14.05 -6.09 -0.23
N GLY A 141 -13.49 -4.92 0.10
CA GLY A 141 -12.16 -4.75 0.67
C GLY A 141 -11.10 -4.46 -0.40
N PRO A 142 -10.01 -3.79 -0.02
CA PRO A 142 -8.90 -3.53 -0.93
C PRO A 142 -8.14 -4.83 -1.26
N SER A 143 -7.35 -4.79 -2.33
CA SER A 143 -6.48 -5.90 -2.69
C SER A 143 -5.45 -6.19 -1.59
N ASP A 144 -5.00 -7.44 -1.50
CA ASP A 144 -3.96 -7.81 -0.52
C ASP A 144 -2.65 -7.06 -0.74
N ALA A 145 -2.32 -6.73 -2.00
CA ALA A 145 -1.17 -5.89 -2.33
C ALA A 145 -1.30 -4.48 -1.72
N PHE A 146 -2.49 -3.88 -1.79
CA PHE A 146 -2.75 -2.59 -1.18
C PHE A 146 -2.71 -2.67 0.34
N LYS A 147 -3.28 -3.74 0.93
CA LYS A 147 -3.19 -3.98 2.38
C LYS A 147 -1.74 -4.03 2.85
N ALA A 148 -0.92 -4.85 2.18
CA ALA A 148 0.50 -4.99 2.47
C ALA A 148 1.28 -3.67 2.31
N LEU A 149 0.96 -2.86 1.29
CA LEU A 149 1.59 -1.56 1.07
C LEU A 149 1.27 -0.58 2.20
N VAL A 150 0.00 -0.43 2.55
CA VAL A 150 -0.44 0.50 3.61
C VAL A 150 0.10 0.07 4.98
N ASP A 151 0.17 -1.23 5.23
CA ASP A 151 0.63 -1.77 6.50
C ASP A 151 2.12 -1.51 6.75
N MET A 152 2.91 -1.22 5.71
CA MET A 152 4.29 -0.76 5.87
C MET A 152 4.41 0.44 6.83
N ALA A 153 3.40 1.31 6.88
CA ALA A 153 3.38 2.48 7.74
C ALA A 153 2.89 2.21 9.17
N ALA A 154 2.42 0.99 9.49
CA ALA A 154 2.04 0.62 10.85
C ALA A 154 3.21 0.75 11.83
N VAL A 155 4.44 0.53 11.35
CA VAL A 155 5.66 0.84 12.09
C VAL A 155 6.26 2.12 11.55
N HIS A 156 6.40 3.13 12.42
CA HIS A 156 6.98 4.42 12.04
C HIS A 156 8.36 4.25 11.38
N SER A 157 8.66 5.12 10.41
CA SER A 157 9.88 5.02 9.59
C SER A 157 11.17 5.04 10.41
N SER A 158 11.20 5.77 11.52
CA SER A 158 12.32 5.77 12.46
C SER A 158 12.55 4.40 13.12
N CYS A 159 11.48 3.71 13.53
CA CYS A 159 11.58 2.36 14.09
C CYS A 159 12.05 1.36 13.02
N ARG A 160 11.55 1.48 11.79
CA ARG A 160 12.03 0.66 10.65
C ARG A 160 13.49 0.92 10.35
N LEU A 161 13.96 2.16 10.47
CA LEU A 161 15.38 2.50 10.36
C LEU A 161 16.21 1.83 11.47
N CYS A 162 15.75 1.84 12.73
CA CYS A 162 16.41 1.13 13.82
C CYS A 162 16.50 -0.39 13.54
N ILE A 163 15.41 -1.00 13.06
CA ILE A 163 15.37 -2.43 12.69
C ILE A 163 16.35 -2.71 11.55
N PHE A 164 16.37 -1.86 10.52
CA PHE A 164 17.30 -1.99 9.40
C PHE A 164 18.76 -1.90 9.87
N LEU A 165 19.11 -0.90 10.68
CA LEU A 165 20.47 -0.75 11.22
C LEU A 165 20.86 -1.93 12.11
N ALA A 166 19.97 -2.37 12.99
CA ALA A 166 20.21 -3.56 13.83
C ALA A 166 20.42 -4.81 12.97
N THR A 167 19.67 -4.95 11.88
CA THR A 167 19.84 -6.06 10.92
C THR A 167 21.20 -5.99 10.25
N LYS A 168 21.64 -4.82 9.78
CA LYS A 168 22.97 -4.64 9.16
C LYS A 168 24.12 -4.88 10.13
N ILE A 169 23.98 -4.46 11.37
CA ILE A 169 24.96 -4.75 12.43
C ILE A 169 25.03 -6.26 12.65
N ARG A 170 23.89 -6.93 12.81
CA ARG A 170 23.84 -8.39 13.01
C ARG A 170 24.40 -9.16 11.81
N GLU A 171 24.11 -8.76 10.58
CA GLU A 171 24.70 -9.36 9.36
C GLU A 171 26.23 -9.28 9.41
N LYS A 172 26.79 -8.13 9.80
CA LYS A 172 28.24 -7.95 9.94
C LYS A 172 28.83 -8.81 11.07
N GLU A 173 28.15 -8.92 12.19
CA GLU A 173 28.57 -9.78 13.31
C GLU A 173 28.56 -11.26 12.92
N GLU A 174 27.57 -11.69 12.14
CA GLU A 174 27.43 -13.07 11.66
C GLU A 174 28.53 -13.48 10.66
N MET A 175 29.14 -12.51 9.96
CA MET A 175 30.31 -12.75 9.11
C MET A 175 31.61 -12.99 9.91
N SER A 176 31.61 -12.77 11.23
CA SER A 176 32.78 -13.03 12.08
C SER A 176 33.06 -14.53 12.21
N SER A 177 34.34 -14.87 12.39
CA SER A 177 34.80 -16.27 12.56
C SER A 177 34.21 -16.97 13.80
N GLN A 178 33.72 -16.20 14.77
CA GLN A 178 33.03 -16.72 15.96
C GLN A 178 31.60 -17.17 15.63
N PHE A 179 30.89 -16.45 14.76
CA PHE A 179 29.52 -16.77 14.34
C PHE A 179 29.46 -17.84 13.24
N GLN A 180 30.43 -17.90 12.33
CA GLN A 180 30.52 -18.97 11.33
C GLN A 180 30.64 -20.38 11.96
N LYS A 181 31.10 -20.46 13.22
CA LYS A 181 31.15 -21.70 13.99
C LYS A 181 29.82 -22.09 14.62
N ARG A 182 28.81 -21.19 14.63
CA ARG A 182 27.49 -21.47 15.19
C ARG A 182 26.72 -22.32 14.19
N PRO A 183 26.47 -23.60 14.50
CA PRO A 183 25.77 -24.46 13.56
C PRO A 183 24.33 -23.99 13.40
N CYS A 184 23.89 -23.76 12.17
CA CYS A 184 22.47 -23.71 11.80
C CYS A 184 21.92 -25.14 11.76
N LYS A 185 22.10 -25.86 12.86
CA LYS A 185 21.60 -27.21 13.03
C LYS A 185 20.11 -27.09 13.26
N CYS A 186 19.32 -27.54 12.29
CA CYS A 186 18.00 -28.06 12.58
C CYS A 186 18.17 -29.07 13.71
N THR A 187 17.66 -28.78 14.90
CA THR A 187 17.57 -29.79 15.95
C THR A 187 16.57 -30.82 15.45
N THR A 188 17.05 -32.03 15.12
CA THR A 188 16.19 -33.18 14.86
C THR A 188 15.49 -33.55 16.16
N GLY A 189 14.45 -32.82 16.52
CA GLY A 189 13.44 -33.34 17.41
C GLY A 189 12.81 -34.52 16.69
N SER A 190 13.21 -35.75 17.07
CA SER A 190 12.64 -37.02 16.61
C SER A 190 12.19 -37.02 15.14
N GLY A 191 13.16 -37.06 14.22
CA GLY A 191 12.89 -37.25 12.80
C GLY A 191 13.72 -36.32 11.93
N THR A 192 14.56 -36.90 11.09
CA THR A 192 14.99 -36.22 9.87
C THR A 192 13.72 -35.94 9.07
N VAL A 193 13.26 -34.69 9.03
CA VAL A 193 12.28 -34.30 8.01
C VAL A 193 13.04 -34.26 6.70
N SER A 194 13.28 -35.43 6.11
CA SER A 194 13.56 -35.63 4.69
C SER A 194 12.26 -35.38 3.91
N GLY A 195 11.60 -34.27 4.22
CA GLY A 195 10.44 -33.78 3.48
C GLY A 195 10.97 -32.90 2.37
N ARG A 196 10.49 -33.13 1.15
CA ARG A 196 10.73 -32.23 0.02
C ARG A 196 10.33 -30.82 0.46
N LEU A 197 11.28 -29.88 0.49
CA LEU A 197 11.00 -28.48 0.81
C LEU A 197 10.06 -27.95 -0.27
N THR A 198 8.80 -27.71 0.09
CA THR A 198 7.79 -27.14 -0.81
C THR A 198 7.32 -25.79 -0.29
N LEU A 199 6.89 -24.92 -1.20
CA LEU A 199 6.31 -23.62 -0.87
C LEU A 199 5.12 -23.76 0.08
N ARG A 200 4.25 -24.74 -0.20
CA ARG A 200 3.08 -25.03 0.64
C ARG A 200 3.47 -25.49 2.05
N ALA A 201 4.50 -26.33 2.18
CA ALA A 201 4.98 -26.77 3.49
C ALA A 201 5.59 -25.60 4.28
N LEU A 202 6.32 -24.71 3.61
CA LEU A 202 6.86 -23.50 4.23
C LEU A 202 5.74 -22.58 4.73
N GLU A 203 4.75 -22.27 3.89
CA GLU A 203 3.59 -21.46 4.28
C GLU A 203 2.84 -22.06 5.46
N SER A 204 2.56 -23.37 5.42
CA SER A 204 1.86 -24.08 6.49
C SER A 204 2.64 -24.05 7.81
N ALA A 205 3.97 -24.21 7.76
CA ALA A 205 4.83 -24.16 8.93
C ALA A 205 4.88 -22.74 9.53
N VAL A 206 4.94 -21.71 8.69
CA VAL A 206 4.90 -20.31 9.14
C VAL A 206 3.55 -20.00 9.79
N LEU A 207 2.42 -20.31 9.14
CA LEU A 207 1.08 -20.11 9.69
C LEU A 207 0.94 -20.80 11.05
N SER A 208 1.22 -22.11 11.11
CA SER A 208 1.11 -22.89 12.34
C SER A 208 1.96 -22.31 13.48
N LYS A 209 3.17 -21.81 13.16
CA LYS A 209 4.04 -21.21 14.16
C LYS A 209 3.47 -19.89 14.70
N PHE A 210 3.03 -18.99 13.85
CA PHE A 210 2.48 -17.70 14.28
C PHE A 210 1.13 -17.86 14.99
N GLU A 211 0.27 -18.78 14.54
CA GLU A 211 -0.95 -19.16 15.24
C GLU A 211 -0.68 -19.72 16.64
N SER A 212 0.36 -20.56 16.80
CA SER A 212 0.73 -21.13 18.11
C SER A 212 1.16 -20.08 19.14
N PHE A 213 1.67 -18.93 18.67
CA PHE A 213 2.01 -17.81 19.55
C PHE A 213 0.81 -16.93 19.89
N ASN A 214 -0.39 -17.30 19.44
CA ASN A 214 -1.57 -16.46 19.45
C ASN A 214 -1.25 -15.07 18.87
N HIS A 215 -0.42 -15.05 17.81
CA HIS A 215 0.01 -13.80 17.19
C HIS A 215 -1.22 -13.10 16.64
N THR A 216 -1.62 -12.02 17.30
CA THR A 216 -2.55 -11.08 16.73
C THR A 216 -1.73 -10.12 15.88
N PRO A 217 -2.07 -9.96 14.59
CA PRO A 217 -1.49 -8.87 13.82
C PRO A 217 -1.71 -7.55 14.55
N VAL A 218 -0.71 -6.67 14.50
CA VAL A 218 -0.68 -5.41 15.28
C VAL A 218 -1.95 -4.57 15.08
N TRP A 219 -2.58 -4.70 13.92
CA TRP A 219 -3.75 -3.97 13.48
C TRP A 219 -5.13 -4.51 13.95
N LYS A 220 -5.21 -5.59 14.75
CA LYS A 220 -6.52 -6.14 15.19
C LYS A 220 -7.32 -5.16 16.07
N ASN A 221 -6.65 -4.29 16.82
CA ASN A 221 -7.31 -3.36 17.75
C ASN A 221 -7.65 -1.99 17.13
N GLU A 222 -7.01 -1.61 16.02
CA GLU A 222 -7.16 -0.30 15.36
C GLU A 222 -8.02 -0.37 14.09
N ARG A 223 -8.49 -1.57 13.70
CA ARG A 223 -9.33 -1.79 12.52
C ARG A 223 -10.81 -1.62 12.86
N PRO A 224 -11.64 -0.99 12.01
CA PRO A 224 -13.09 -1.04 12.14
C PRO A 224 -13.59 -2.49 12.14
N GLU A 225 -14.63 -2.81 12.93
CA GLU A 225 -15.21 -4.17 13.05
C GLU A 225 -15.60 -4.82 11.71
N SER A 226 -15.84 -4.01 10.68
CA SER A 226 -16.31 -4.46 9.36
C SER A 226 -15.20 -4.53 8.31
N LEU A 227 -14.28 -5.48 8.47
CA LEU A 227 -13.58 -6.09 7.34
C LEU A 227 -13.52 -7.60 7.58
N ARG A 228 -14.22 -8.37 6.73
CA ARG A 228 -14.32 -9.83 6.84
C ARG A 228 -12.92 -10.46 6.78
N GLY A 229 -12.53 -11.20 7.83
CA GLY A 229 -11.32 -12.01 7.85
C GLY A 229 -10.80 -12.27 9.26
N ASP A 230 -11.17 -13.42 9.84
CA ASP A 230 -10.75 -13.81 11.20
C ASP A 230 -9.40 -14.55 11.23
N ASN A 231 -8.84 -14.91 10.05
CA ASN A 231 -7.70 -15.82 9.93
C ASN A 231 -6.45 -15.09 9.43
N LEU A 232 -5.29 -15.44 10.02
CA LEU A 232 -3.98 -15.04 9.52
C LEU A 232 -3.79 -15.56 8.09
N LYS A 233 -3.58 -14.65 7.15
CA LYS A 233 -3.27 -15.00 5.76
C LYS A 233 -1.88 -14.50 5.39
N ILE A 234 -1.03 -15.40 4.92
CA ILE A 234 0.26 -15.02 4.34
C ILE A 234 0.00 -14.43 2.96
N TYR A 235 0.41 -13.19 2.75
CA TYR A 235 0.46 -12.57 1.43
C TYR A 235 1.76 -12.93 0.70
N ARG A 236 2.88 -12.89 1.42
CA ARG A 236 4.18 -13.17 0.81
C ARG A 236 5.23 -13.62 1.81
N ILE A 237 6.11 -14.52 1.36
CA ILE A 237 7.34 -14.92 2.04
C ILE A 237 8.49 -14.61 1.08
N TYR A 238 9.49 -13.86 1.54
CA TYR A 238 10.63 -13.46 0.70
C TYR A 238 11.93 -13.39 1.51
N PRO A 239 13.10 -13.54 0.87
CA PRO A 239 14.38 -13.40 1.55
C PRO A 239 14.55 -12.02 2.18
N VAL A 240 15.15 -11.97 3.38
CA VAL A 240 15.51 -10.71 4.05
C VAL A 240 16.43 -9.87 3.14
N GLY A 241 16.26 -8.55 3.15
CA GLY A 241 17.13 -7.61 2.46
C GLY A 241 16.64 -7.19 1.07
N LEU A 242 15.43 -7.60 0.67
CA LEU A 242 14.76 -7.03 -0.49
C LEU A 242 14.18 -5.65 -0.15
N THR A 243 14.18 -4.75 -1.14
CA THR A 243 13.46 -3.48 -1.05
C THR A 243 11.95 -3.74 -1.07
N GLN A 244 11.14 -2.80 -0.57
CA GLN A 244 9.69 -2.97 -0.55
C GLN A 244 9.08 -3.15 -1.93
N ARG A 245 9.62 -2.45 -2.95
CA ARG A 245 9.20 -2.66 -4.35
C ARG A 245 9.40 -4.11 -4.79
N ARG A 246 10.58 -4.66 -4.54
CA ARG A 246 10.89 -6.04 -4.91
C ARG A 246 10.04 -7.01 -4.10
N ALA A 247 9.95 -6.78 -2.79
CA ALA A 247 9.17 -7.60 -1.88
C ALA A 247 7.68 -7.61 -2.26
N LEU A 248 7.06 -6.50 -2.64
CA LEU A 248 5.62 -6.42 -2.92
C LEU A 248 5.25 -6.72 -4.38
N TYR A 249 6.10 -6.38 -5.35
CA TYR A 249 5.69 -6.38 -6.76
C TYR A 249 6.53 -7.26 -7.68
N SER A 250 7.79 -7.53 -7.35
CA SER A 250 8.69 -8.19 -8.31
C SER A 250 9.11 -9.61 -7.92
N PHE A 251 9.35 -9.87 -6.64
CA PHE A 251 9.90 -11.13 -6.17
C PHE A 251 8.81 -12.12 -5.79
N ARG A 252 8.94 -13.35 -6.27
CA ARG A 252 8.26 -14.54 -5.77
C ARG A 252 9.10 -15.77 -6.08
N PHE A 253 8.93 -16.82 -5.31
CA PHE A 253 9.37 -18.15 -5.72
C PHE A 253 8.33 -18.71 -6.69
N ASP A 254 8.73 -19.01 -7.92
CA ASP A 254 7.82 -19.55 -8.94
C ASP A 254 7.61 -21.06 -8.77
N SER A 255 8.53 -21.75 -8.09
CA SER A 255 8.47 -23.20 -7.86
C SER A 255 9.13 -23.64 -6.54
N ASP A 256 8.80 -24.86 -6.11
CA ASP A 256 9.50 -25.54 -5.02
C ASP A 256 11.01 -25.67 -5.27
N ALA A 257 11.42 -25.79 -6.55
CA ALA A 257 12.81 -25.88 -6.93
C ALA A 257 13.56 -24.56 -6.70
N ASP A 258 12.91 -23.41 -6.92
CA ASP A 258 13.51 -22.10 -6.67
C ASP A 258 13.75 -21.88 -5.17
N LEU A 259 12.78 -22.29 -4.34
CA LEU A 259 12.93 -22.27 -2.89
C LEU A 259 14.07 -23.20 -2.44
N GLY A 260 14.10 -24.43 -2.96
CA GLY A 260 15.15 -25.40 -2.69
C GLY A 260 16.54 -24.83 -3.01
N LYS A 261 16.72 -24.32 -4.23
CA LYS A 261 17.98 -23.71 -4.68
C LYS A 261 18.39 -22.53 -3.80
N HIS A 262 17.43 -21.70 -3.38
CA HIS A 262 17.73 -20.57 -2.50
C HIS A 262 18.23 -21.03 -1.13
N VAL A 263 17.56 -21.99 -0.50
CA VAL A 263 17.96 -22.52 0.81
C VAL A 263 19.29 -23.27 0.74
N GLU A 264 19.55 -24.02 -0.34
CA GLU A 264 20.84 -24.68 -0.56
C GLU A 264 21.99 -23.68 -0.74
N SER A 265 21.74 -22.59 -1.48
CA SER A 265 22.76 -21.57 -1.76
C SER A 265 22.98 -20.61 -0.58
N ASN A 266 22.05 -20.55 0.37
CA ASN A 266 22.08 -19.62 1.50
C ASN A 266 21.92 -20.41 2.81
N PRO A 267 23.02 -20.94 3.38
CA PRO A 267 22.98 -21.54 4.70
C PRO A 267 22.35 -20.58 5.71
N CYS A 268 21.40 -21.07 6.51
CA CYS A 268 20.65 -20.25 7.48
C CYS A 268 19.80 -19.15 6.82
N ALA A 269 19.24 -19.41 5.64
CA ALA A 269 18.36 -18.48 4.93
C ALA A 269 17.32 -17.84 5.86
N LYS A 270 17.24 -16.51 5.82
CA LYS A 270 16.30 -15.72 6.60
C LYS A 270 15.22 -15.18 5.67
N PHE A 271 13.97 -15.28 6.12
CA PHE A 271 12.82 -14.81 5.37
C PHE A 271 12.05 -13.78 6.19
N GLU A 272 11.46 -12.82 5.49
CA GLU A 272 10.41 -11.95 5.98
C GLU A 272 9.06 -12.45 5.46
N VAL A 273 8.02 -12.22 6.24
CA VAL A 273 6.66 -12.66 5.95
C VAL A 273 5.73 -11.47 6.07
N ILE A 274 4.89 -11.26 5.06
CA ILE A 274 3.81 -10.27 5.08
C ILE A 274 2.49 -11.01 5.30
N PHE A 275 1.74 -10.57 6.31
CA PHE A 275 0.38 -11.00 6.58
C PHE A 275 -0.63 -9.92 6.15
N VAL A 276 -1.84 -10.30 5.74
CA VAL A 276 -2.91 -9.39 5.26
C VAL A 276 -4.30 -9.80 5.74
#